data_AF-S2ZQW1-F1
#
_entry.id   AF-S2ZQW1-F1
#
_cell.length_a   1.000
_cell.length_b   1.000
_cell.length_c   1.000
_cell.angle_alpha   90.00
_cell.angle_beta   90.00
_cell.angle_gamma   90.00
#
_symmetry.space_group_name_H-M   'P 1'
#
loop_
_entity.id
_entity.type
_entity.pdbx_description
1 polymer ?
#
loop_
_entity_poly.entity_id
_entity_poly.type
_entity_poly.pdbx_seq_one_letter_code
_entity_poly.pdbx_strand_id
1 'polypeptide(L)'
;MKISEPMQSLRDALSVRRIDWEDKSDCVNRGSSGRYVIERTLFRSGNETISAIYAYNEDSCGRYGLTYGWPDMVEVMPLDDIDYVDPRPMTTDQILECIIA
;
A
#
# COMPACT_ATOMS: atom_id res chain seq x y z
N MET A 1 2.29 13.39 6.14
CA MET A 1 2.52 13.00 4.73
C MET A 1 1.17 12.99 4.04
N LYS A 2 1.05 13.50 2.81
CA LYS A 2 -0.21 13.38 2.06
C LYS A 2 -0.28 11.97 1.47
N ILE A 3 -1.18 11.14 1.97
CA ILE A 3 -1.40 9.77 1.48
C ILE A 3 -1.92 9.82 0.04
N SER A 4 -1.53 8.84 -0.78
CA SER A 4 -2.03 8.66 -2.14
C SER A 4 -3.53 8.34 -2.16
N GLU A 5 -4.23 8.73 -3.22
CA GLU A 5 -5.65 8.41 -3.40
C GLU A 5 -5.95 6.90 -3.32
N PRO A 6 -5.20 5.99 -3.98
CA PRO A 6 -5.46 4.55 -3.87
C PRO A 6 -5.28 4.02 -2.44
N MET A 7 -4.25 4.49 -1.72
CA MET A 7 -4.04 4.06 -0.33
C MET A 7 -5.12 4.59 0.62
N GLN A 8 -5.54 5.85 0.42
CA GLN A 8 -6.64 6.42 1.21
C GLN A 8 -7.95 5.67 0.95
N SER A 9 -8.26 5.39 -0.32
CA SER A 9 -9.43 4.60 -0.72
C SER A 9 -9.46 3.24 -0.02
N LEU A 10 -8.33 2.52 0.01
CA LEU A 10 -8.23 1.25 0.72
C LEU A 10 -8.51 1.39 2.22
N ARG A 11 -7.86 2.34 2.90
CA ARG A 11 -8.02 2.56 4.35
C ARG A 11 -9.46 2.91 4.71
N ASP A 12 -10.11 3.75 3.91
CA ASP A 12 -11.49 4.14 4.11
C ASP A 12 -12.40 2.91 3.97
N ALA A 13 -12.19 2.09 2.94
CA ALA A 13 -13.02 0.92 2.69
C ALA A 13 -12.83 -0.19 3.75
N LEU A 14 -11.60 -0.42 4.23
CA LEU A 14 -11.33 -1.31 5.37
C LEU A 14 -12.08 -0.83 6.62
N SER A 15 -12.01 0.48 6.90
CA SER A 15 -12.70 1.09 8.04
C SER A 15 -14.23 0.95 7.94
N VAL A 16 -14.81 1.19 6.76
CA VAL A 16 -16.25 1.00 6.50
C VAL A 16 -16.68 -0.44 6.74
N ARG A 17 -15.85 -1.43 6.37
CA ARG A 17 -16.11 -2.86 6.61
C ARG A 17 -15.75 -3.32 8.04
N ARG A 18 -15.26 -2.43 8.90
CA ARG A 18 -14.79 -2.74 10.27
C ARG A 18 -13.68 -3.80 10.30
N ILE A 19 -12.80 -3.74 9.31
CA ILE A 19 -11.58 -4.54 9.28
C ILE A 19 -10.49 -3.71 9.94
N ASP A 20 -9.89 -4.24 11.00
CA ASP A 20 -8.78 -3.60 11.68
C ASP A 20 -7.56 -3.51 10.75
N TRP A 21 -6.93 -2.33 10.72
CA TRP A 21 -5.74 -2.08 9.93
C TRP A 21 -4.76 -1.18 10.67
N GLU A 22 -3.48 -1.31 10.31
CA GLU A 22 -2.40 -0.52 10.88
C GLU A 22 -1.64 0.25 9.79
N ASP A 23 -1.38 1.53 10.06
CA ASP A 23 -0.46 2.34 9.25
C ASP A 23 0.99 1.98 9.57
N LYS A 24 1.72 1.45 8.59
CA LYS A 24 3.16 1.18 8.66
C LYS A 24 3.94 2.00 7.63
N SER A 25 3.40 3.14 7.21
CA SER A 25 4.05 4.00 6.24
C SER A 25 5.37 4.54 6.77
N ASP A 26 6.35 4.66 5.88
CA ASP A 26 7.68 5.17 6.18
C ASP A 26 8.12 6.19 5.10
N CYS A 27 9.04 7.07 5.48
CA CYS A 27 9.57 8.10 4.60
C CYS A 27 11.06 8.33 4.89
N VAL A 28 11.90 7.97 3.93
CA VAL A 28 13.34 8.18 3.99
C VAL A 28 13.68 9.50 3.29
N ASN A 29 14.16 10.48 4.04
CA ASN A 29 14.67 11.73 3.48
C ASN A 29 16.07 11.51 2.88
N ARG A 30 16.22 11.74 1.57
CA ARG A 30 17.48 11.57 0.82
C ARG A 30 18.16 12.90 0.50
N GLY A 31 17.81 13.97 1.21
CA GLY A 31 18.41 15.30 1.04
C GLY A 31 18.01 15.93 -0.29
N SER A 32 19.01 16.33 -1.10
CA SER A 32 18.77 16.98 -2.40
C SER A 32 18.14 16.06 -3.44
N SER A 33 18.18 14.74 -3.24
CA SER A 33 17.51 13.75 -4.09
C SER A 33 16.03 13.54 -3.77
N GLY A 34 15.46 14.36 -2.88
CA GLY A 34 14.06 14.24 -2.45
C GLY A 34 13.86 13.22 -1.34
N ARG A 35 12.67 12.64 -1.28
CA ARG A 35 12.23 11.66 -0.29
C ARG A 35 11.80 10.39 -0.98
N TYR A 36 12.12 9.26 -0.39
CA TYR A 36 11.52 7.98 -0.75
C TYR A 36 10.43 7.66 0.26
N VAL A 37 9.20 7.53 -0.21
CA VAL A 37 8.01 7.28 0.60
C VAL A 37 7.52 5.87 0.33
N ILE A 38 7.21 5.13 1.39
CA ILE A 38 6.47 3.88 1.35
C ILE A 38 5.19 4.12 2.14
N GLU A 39 4.04 4.17 1.48
CA GLU A 39 2.75 4.09 2.15
C GLU A 39 2.42 2.62 2.37
N ARG A 40 2.17 2.21 3.62
CA ARG A 40 1.90 0.80 3.93
C ARG A 40 0.71 0.68 4.86
N THR A 41 -0.22 -0.20 4.50
CA THR A 41 -1.37 -0.57 5.32
C THR A 41 -1.33 -2.07 5.55
N LEU A 42 -1.25 -2.48 6.82
CA LEU A 42 -1.36 -3.88 7.21
C LEU A 42 -2.79 -4.17 7.65
N PHE A 43 -3.37 -5.30 7.25
CA PHE A 43 -4.69 -5.74 7.68
C PHE A 43 -4.79 -7.26 7.66
N ARG A 44 -5.87 -7.82 8.19
CA ARG A 44 -6.07 -9.26 8.30
C ARG A 44 -7.06 -9.76 7.26
N SER A 45 -6.77 -10.93 6.69
CA SER A 45 -7.69 -11.74 5.88
C SER A 45 -7.69 -13.15 6.45
N GLY A 46 -8.73 -13.52 7.19
CA GLY A 46 -8.74 -14.73 8.01
C GLY A 46 -7.51 -14.84 8.92
N ASN A 47 -6.70 -15.88 8.68
CA ASN A 47 -5.48 -16.13 9.44
C ASN A 47 -4.22 -15.45 8.90
N GLU A 48 -4.31 -14.79 7.74
CA GLU A 48 -3.18 -14.17 7.06
C GLU A 48 -3.11 -12.68 7.34
N THR A 49 -1.88 -12.16 7.44
CA THR A 49 -1.65 -10.72 7.47
C THR A 49 -1.30 -10.27 6.06
N ILE A 50 -2.02 -9.27 5.57
CA ILE A 50 -1.83 -8.70 4.25
C ILE A 50 -1.10 -7.36 4.40
N SER A 51 -0.12 -7.13 3.53
CA SER A 51 0.58 -5.85 3.41
C SER A 51 0.25 -5.21 2.07
N ALA A 52 -0.49 -4.09 2.11
CA ALA A 52 -0.73 -3.23 0.95
C ALA A 52 0.27 -2.07 0.93
N ILE A 53 0.95 -1.86 -0.20
CA ILE A 53 2.03 -0.88 -0.36
C ILE A 53 1.76 0.05 -1.54
N TYR A 54 2.07 1.33 -1.35
CA TYR A 54 2.18 2.31 -2.43
C TYR A 54 3.45 3.14 -2.20
N ALA A 55 4.53 2.87 -2.94
CA ALA A 55 5.81 3.57 -2.74
C ALA A 55 6.21 4.42 -3.93
N TYR A 56 6.87 5.55 -3.66
CA TYR A 56 7.26 6.54 -4.66
C TYR A 56 8.44 7.39 -4.17
N ASN A 57 9.13 8.02 -5.11
CA ASN A 57 10.03 9.13 -4.82
C ASN A 57 9.24 10.44 -4.95
N GLU A 58 9.52 11.40 -4.06
CA GLU A 58 8.92 12.73 -4.04
C GLU A 58 10.01 13.79 -3.93
N ASP A 59 10.03 14.73 -4.88
CA ASP A 59 10.88 15.92 -4.82
C ASP A 59 10.08 17.19 -5.22
N SER A 60 10.78 18.30 -5.45
CA SER A 60 10.15 19.57 -5.85
C SER A 60 9.39 19.52 -7.18
N CYS A 61 9.67 18.53 -8.02
CA CYS A 61 9.02 18.32 -9.32
C CYS A 61 7.78 17.42 -9.22
N GLY A 62 7.53 16.79 -8.06
CA GLY A 62 6.37 15.93 -7.81
C GLY A 62 6.75 14.50 -7.43
N ARG A 63 5.84 13.56 -7.73
CA ARG A 63 5.99 12.13 -7.40
C ARG A 63 6.36 11.32 -8.63
N TYR A 64 7.31 10.40 -8.51
CA TYR A 64 7.75 9.52 -9.59
C TYR A 64 8.36 8.21 -9.06
N GLY A 65 8.53 7.23 -9.96
CA GLY A 65 9.04 5.90 -9.59
C GLY A 65 8.09 5.17 -8.63
N LEU A 66 6.81 5.13 -9.00
CA LEU A 66 5.80 4.32 -8.33
C LEU A 66 6.22 2.85 -8.41
N THR A 67 6.10 2.09 -7.32
CA THR A 67 6.33 0.65 -7.40
C THR A 67 5.41 0.03 -8.48
N TYR A 68 6.00 -0.81 -9.35
CA TYR A 68 5.48 -1.38 -10.61
C TYR A 68 4.72 -0.46 -11.59
N GLY A 69 4.68 0.86 -11.38
CA GLY A 69 4.18 1.84 -12.35
C GLY A 69 2.67 2.05 -12.40
N TRP A 70 1.92 1.64 -11.37
CA TRP A 70 0.45 1.75 -11.34
C TRP A 70 -0.02 2.88 -10.41
N PRO A 71 -0.48 4.05 -10.92
CA PRO A 71 -0.87 5.20 -10.09
C PRO A 71 -2.16 5.01 -9.29
N ASP A 72 -3.04 4.12 -9.73
CA ASP A 72 -4.39 3.96 -9.17
C ASP A 72 -4.55 2.65 -8.37
N MET A 73 -3.45 1.93 -8.12
CA MET A 73 -3.46 0.61 -7.49
C MET A 73 -2.46 0.55 -6.35
N VAL A 74 -2.72 -0.31 -5.38
CA VAL A 74 -1.74 -0.65 -4.33
C VAL A 74 -1.24 -2.07 -4.55
N GLU A 75 -0.03 -2.33 -4.09
CA GLU A 75 0.61 -3.63 -4.19
C GLU A 75 0.31 -4.47 -2.98
N VAL A 76 -0.22 -5.66 -3.21
CA VAL A 76 -0.66 -6.56 -2.16
C VAL A 76 0.31 -7.72 -2.05
N MET A 77 0.84 -7.92 -0.84
CA MET A 77 1.70 -9.04 -0.47
C MET A 77 1.05 -9.82 0.68
N PRO A 78 0.78 -11.13 0.53
CA PRO A 78 0.52 -11.99 1.68
C PRO A 78 1.81 -12.12 2.51
N LEU A 79 1.73 -11.98 3.84
CA LEU A 79 2.91 -12.10 4.70
C LEU A 79 3.31 -13.55 5.00
N ASP A 80 2.40 -14.51 4.76
CA ASP A 80 2.59 -15.91 5.16
C ASP A 80 3.28 -16.79 4.10
N ASP A 81 3.64 -16.24 2.94
CA ASP A 81 4.51 -16.91 1.96
C ASP A 81 5.60 -15.95 1.48
N ILE A 82 6.78 -16.03 2.10
CA ILE A 82 8.02 -15.34 1.68
C ILE A 82 8.65 -16.06 0.46
N ASP A 83 7.93 -16.98 -0.20
CA ASP A 83 8.32 -17.53 -1.50
C ASP A 83 8.02 -16.54 -2.62
N TYR A 84 8.83 -15.47 -2.74
CA TYR A 84 8.99 -14.65 -3.96
C TYR A 84 7.70 -14.42 -4.80
N VAL A 85 6.56 -14.16 -4.16
CA VAL A 85 5.34 -13.80 -4.90
C VAL A 85 5.52 -12.34 -5.29
N ASP A 86 5.63 -12.08 -6.59
CA ASP A 86 5.64 -10.72 -7.12
C ASP A 86 4.43 -9.96 -6.54
N PRO A 87 4.64 -8.77 -5.95
CA PRO A 87 3.56 -7.97 -5.40
C PRO A 87 2.48 -7.77 -6.46
N ARG A 88 1.23 -8.05 -6.10
CA ARG A 88 0.12 -7.96 -7.06
C ARG A 88 -0.46 -6.55 -7.01
N PRO A 89 -0.38 -5.75 -8.09
CA PRO A 89 -1.09 -4.49 -8.14
C PRO A 89 -2.59 -4.78 -8.17
N MET A 90 -3.33 -4.21 -7.22
CA MET A 90 -4.77 -4.43 -7.07
C MET A 90 -5.47 -3.10 -6.76
N THR A 91 -6.70 -2.96 -7.26
CA THR A 91 -7.60 -1.89 -6.84
C THR A 91 -8.16 -2.19 -5.44
N THR A 92 -8.70 -1.17 -4.77
CA THR A 92 -9.41 -1.34 -3.51
C THR A 92 -10.48 -2.44 -3.59
N ASP A 93 -11.32 -2.44 -4.62
CA ASP A 93 -12.40 -3.44 -4.75
C ASP A 93 -11.86 -4.87 -4.89
N GLN A 94 -10.83 -5.08 -5.71
CA GLN A 94 -10.21 -6.40 -5.88
C GLN A 94 -9.62 -6.92 -4.56
N ILE A 95 -9.03 -6.04 -3.75
CA ILE A 95 -8.50 -6.41 -2.43
C ILE A 95 -9.63 -6.88 -1.54
N LEU A 96 -10.69 -6.09 -1.48
CA LEU A 96 -11.85 -6.35 -0.63
C LEU A 96 -12.64 -7.60 -1.02
N GLU A 97 -12.60 -8.02 -2.28
CA GLU A 97 -13.15 -9.31 -2.75
C GLU A 97 -12.30 -10.51 -2.30
N CYS A 98 -11.00 -10.30 -2.09
CA CYS A 98 -10.07 -11.35 -1.65
C CYS A 98 -10.01 -11.52 -0.12
N ILE A 99 -10.59 -10.59 0.64
CA ILE A 99 -10.61 -10.67 2.10
C ILE A 99 -11.59 -11.76 2.55
N ILE A 100 -11.07 -12.75 3.26
CA ILE A 100 -11.85 -13.78 3.93
C ILE A 100 -12.19 -13.24 5.33
N ALA A 101 -13.49 -13.17 5.64
CA ALA A 101 -14.00 -12.71 6.94
C ALA A 101 -13.84 -13.77 8.04
#